data_AF-A0A0S7Z075-F1
#
_entry.id   AF-A0A0S7Z075-F1
#
_cell.length_a   1.000
_cell.length_b   1.000
_cell.length_c   1.000
_cell.angle_alpha   90.00
_cell.angle_beta   90.00
_cell.angle_gamma   90.00
#
_symmetry.space_group_name_H-M   'P 1'
#
loop_
_entity.id
_entity.type
_entity.pdbx_description
1 polymer ?
#
loop_
_entity_poly.entity_id
_entity_poly.type
_entity_poly.pdbx_seq_one_letter_code
_entity_poly.pdbx_strand_id
1 'polypeptide(L)'
;MIDNVNTFINELKTSDFGKATRKSAENIWKANMNAWTTTRDELGKVVDLAFREGGKLTKRSRARTEKAVDRFEDVASERVNEVNERFQEGMNRVIHGIGLPTADEVEKLSRKVDRLSREVKVKAKTKTAAKRRAPRRKTAKRKAA
;
A
#
# COMPACT_ATOMS: atom_id res chain seq x y z
N MET A 1 20.99 -42.60 -11.84
CA MET A 1 21.39 -41.44 -12.68
C MET A 1 21.65 -40.17 -11.87
N ILE A 2 21.08 -40.01 -10.66
CA ILE A 2 21.31 -38.86 -9.77
C ILE A 2 22.69 -38.94 -9.06
N ASP A 3 23.21 -40.14 -8.81
CA ASP A 3 24.49 -40.33 -8.09
C ASP A 3 25.70 -39.77 -8.86
N ASN A 4 25.68 -39.83 -10.20
CA ASN A 4 26.75 -39.26 -11.04
C ASN A 4 26.85 -37.73 -10.93
N VAL A 5 25.72 -37.05 -10.72
CA VAL A 5 25.70 -35.59 -10.60
C VAL A 5 26.31 -35.16 -9.27
N ASN A 6 26.01 -35.87 -8.19
CA ASN A 6 26.57 -35.58 -6.87
C ASN A 6 28.09 -35.86 -6.83
N THR A 7 28.55 -36.93 -7.47
CA THR A 7 29.99 -37.25 -7.59
C THR A 7 30.74 -36.18 -8.38
N PHE A 8 30.21 -35.77 -9.54
CA PHE A 8 30.80 -34.72 -10.37
C PHE A 8 30.85 -33.36 -9.65
N ILE A 9 29.80 -33.00 -8.92
CA ILE A 9 29.79 -31.79 -8.09
C ILE A 9 30.84 -31.86 -6.99
N ASN A 10 31.06 -33.03 -6.40
CA ASN A 10 32.07 -33.21 -5.37
C ASN A 10 33.50 -33.18 -5.94
N GLU A 11 33.73 -33.75 -7.13
CA GLU A 11 35.01 -33.61 -7.85
C GLU A 11 35.29 -32.17 -8.27
N LEU A 12 34.28 -31.44 -8.74
CA LEU A 12 34.43 -30.02 -9.07
C LEU A 12 34.76 -29.19 -7.83
N LYS A 13 34.13 -29.48 -6.68
CA LYS A 13 34.43 -28.81 -5.40
C LYS A 13 35.86 -29.09 -4.91
N THR A 14 36.38 -30.31 -5.11
CA THR A 14 37.73 -30.70 -4.66
C THR A 14 38.81 -30.36 -5.69
N SER A 15 38.43 -30.13 -6.96
CA SER A 15 39.32 -29.66 -8.02
C SER A 15 39.93 -28.30 -7.69
N ASP A 16 41.11 -28.03 -8.25
CA ASP A 16 41.79 -26.75 -8.06
C ASP A 16 41.00 -25.57 -8.61
N PHE A 17 40.17 -25.81 -9.64
CA PHE A 17 39.22 -24.83 -10.16
C PHE A 17 38.11 -24.49 -9.15
N GLY A 18 37.54 -25.49 -8.48
CA GLY A 18 36.53 -25.27 -7.44
C GLY A 18 37.10 -24.52 -6.23
N LYS A 19 38.32 -24.87 -5.80
CA LYS A 19 39.03 -24.16 -4.73
C LYS A 19 39.34 -22.72 -5.12
N ALA A 20 39.82 -22.46 -6.34
CA ALA A 20 40.12 -21.12 -6.83
C ALA A 20 38.85 -20.25 -6.93
N THR A 21 37.76 -20.81 -7.44
CA THR A 21 36.46 -20.12 -7.54
C THR A 21 35.91 -19.76 -6.16
N ARG A 22 35.98 -20.69 -5.20
CA ARG A 22 35.58 -20.43 -3.81
C ARG A 22 36.42 -19.33 -3.17
N LYS A 23 37.74 -19.39 -3.32
CA LYS A 23 38.66 -18.36 -2.80
C LYS A 23 38.39 -16.98 -3.42
N SER A 24 38.08 -16.94 -4.73
CA SER A 24 37.67 -15.70 -5.41
C SER A 24 36.34 -15.18 -4.87
N ALA A 25 35.34 -16.05 -4.69
CA ALA A 25 34.05 -15.67 -4.11
C ALA A 25 34.19 -15.17 -2.67
N GLU A 26 35.04 -15.80 -1.85
CA GLU A 26 35.36 -15.36 -0.49
C GLU A 26 36.06 -13.99 -0.50
N ASN A 27 36.95 -13.74 -1.46
CA ASN A 27 37.62 -12.44 -1.62
C ASN A 27 36.65 -11.36 -2.09
N ILE A 28 35.78 -11.65 -3.07
CA ILE A 28 34.73 -10.73 -3.53
C ILE A 28 33.77 -10.42 -2.38
N TRP A 29 33.38 -11.42 -1.60
CA TRP A 29 32.53 -11.25 -0.44
C TRP A 29 33.18 -10.36 0.61
N LYS A 30 34.44 -10.63 0.98
CA LYS A 30 35.20 -9.80 1.93
C LYS A 30 35.37 -8.36 1.43
N ALA A 31 35.70 -8.18 0.16
CA ALA A 31 35.83 -6.86 -0.46
C ALA A 31 34.50 -6.10 -0.46
N ASN A 32 33.40 -6.79 -0.78
CA ASN A 32 32.06 -6.22 -0.74
C ASN A 32 31.65 -5.82 0.68
N MET A 33 31.92 -6.67 1.68
CA MET A 33 31.67 -6.35 3.09
C MET A 33 32.50 -5.17 3.57
N ASN A 34 33.78 -5.11 3.19
CA ASN A 34 34.64 -3.98 3.55
C ASN A 34 34.14 -2.68 2.90
N ALA A 35 33.80 -2.70 1.62
CA ALA A 35 33.21 -1.55 0.93
C ALA A 35 31.89 -1.11 1.58
N TRP A 36 31.01 -2.05 1.93
CA TRP A 36 29.76 -1.76 2.64
C TRP A 36 30.00 -1.11 4.01
N THR A 37 30.97 -1.60 4.79
CA THR A 37 31.32 -1.00 6.09
C THR A 37 31.88 0.41 5.94
N THR A 38 32.77 0.65 4.95
CA THR A 38 33.32 1.98 4.68
C THR A 38 32.23 2.95 4.24
N THR A 39 31.34 2.55 3.33
CA THR A 39 30.21 3.38 2.91
C THR A 39 29.21 3.63 4.03
N ARG A 40 29.00 2.69 4.96
CA ARG A 40 28.10 2.88 6.12
C ARG A 40 28.62 3.98 7.06
N ASP A 41 29.92 4.01 7.35
CA ASP A 41 30.51 5.01 8.23
C ASP A 41 30.48 6.41 7.61
N GLU A 42 30.69 6.50 6.30
CA GLU A 42 30.54 7.77 5.56
C GLU A 42 29.07 8.20 5.44
N LEU A 43 28.16 7.24 5.23
CA LEU A 43 26.72 7.49 5.21
C LEU A 43 26.24 8.06 6.54
N GLY A 44 26.71 7.54 7.68
CA GLY A 44 26.41 8.08 9.00
C GLY A 44 26.78 9.56 9.14
N LYS A 45 27.98 9.94 8.66
CA LYS A 45 28.44 11.34 8.70
C LYS A 45 27.59 12.27 7.83
N VAL A 46 27.19 11.81 6.63
CA VAL A 46 26.34 12.60 5.72
C VAL A 46 24.94 12.76 6.29
N VAL A 47 24.39 11.71 6.89
CA VAL A 47 23.08 11.76 7.57
C VAL A 47 23.12 12.68 8.79
N ASP A 48 24.15 12.60 9.63
CA ASP A 48 24.33 13.50 10.77
C ASP A 48 24.53 14.96 10.35
N LEU A 49 25.20 15.21 9.23
CA LEU A 49 25.33 16.54 8.65
C LEU A 49 23.97 17.04 8.15
N ALA A 50 23.21 16.18 7.46
CA ALA A 50 21.86 16.50 6.99
C ALA A 50 20.91 16.81 8.15
N PHE A 51 20.96 16.07 9.26
CA PHE A 51 20.17 16.37 10.46
C PHE A 51 20.59 17.69 11.10
N ARG A 52 21.89 17.97 11.20
CA ARG A 52 22.38 19.26 11.71
C ARG A 52 21.94 20.43 10.83
N GLU A 53 22.07 20.29 9.51
CA GLU A 53 21.71 21.34 8.58
C GLU A 53 20.19 21.52 8.48
N GLY A 54 19.42 20.43 8.54
CA GLY A 54 17.97 20.47 8.69
C GLY A 54 17.55 21.16 9.98
N GLY A 55 18.21 20.87 11.10
CA GLY A 55 17.99 21.56 12.37
C GLY A 55 18.28 23.07 12.30
N LYS A 56 19.35 23.48 11.60
CA LYS A 56 19.63 24.91 11.35
C LYS A 56 18.60 25.54 10.42
N LEU A 57 18.16 24.82 9.37
CA LEU A 57 17.15 25.28 8.43
C LEU A 57 15.81 25.50 9.16
N THR A 58 15.39 24.56 10.01
CA THR A 58 14.19 24.68 10.85
C THR A 58 14.31 25.84 11.84
N LYS A 59 15.45 26.02 12.51
CA LYS A 59 15.67 27.17 13.40
C LYS A 59 15.64 28.49 12.65
N ARG A 60 16.25 28.57 11.47
CA ARG A 60 16.21 29.76 10.60
C ARG A 60 14.82 30.03 10.06
N SER A 61 14.08 28.99 9.69
CA SER A 61 12.68 29.06 9.27
C SER A 61 11.82 29.58 10.43
N ARG A 62 11.89 28.96 11.61
CA ARG A 62 11.17 29.39 12.81
C ARG A 62 11.51 30.82 13.23
N ALA A 63 12.77 31.24 13.19
CA ALA A 63 13.17 32.62 13.52
C ALA A 63 12.68 33.65 12.48
N ARG A 64 12.45 33.23 11.22
CA ARG A 64 11.80 34.08 10.20
C ARG A 64 10.28 34.08 10.38
N THR A 65 9.69 32.94 10.72
CA THR A 65 8.26 32.78 11.00
C THR A 65 7.85 33.54 12.26
N GLU A 66 8.59 33.48 13.37
CA GLU A 66 8.30 34.26 14.60
C GLU A 66 8.31 35.78 14.36
N LYS A 67 9.02 36.28 13.35
CA LYS A 67 8.97 37.70 12.95
C LYS A 67 7.88 38.04 11.93
N ALA A 68 7.23 37.02 11.38
CA ALA A 68 6.22 37.12 10.32
C ALA A 68 4.82 36.69 10.78
N VAL A 69 4.70 35.99 11.92
CA VAL A 69 3.46 35.39 12.45
C VAL A 69 2.29 36.38 12.52
N ASP A 70 2.52 37.64 12.92
CA ASP A 70 1.44 38.64 13.02
C ASP A 70 0.82 39.08 11.67
N ARG A 71 1.43 38.71 10.52
CA ARG A 71 0.87 39.01 9.18
C ARG A 71 0.63 37.76 8.32
N PHE A 72 0.99 36.57 8.78
CA PHE A 72 1.05 35.37 7.95
C PHE A 72 0.16 34.20 8.40
N GLU A 73 -0.55 34.26 9.53
CA GLU A 73 -1.45 33.15 9.93
C GLU A 73 -2.49 32.80 8.85
N ASP A 74 -3.06 33.81 8.18
CA ASP A 74 -4.03 33.60 7.10
C ASP A 74 -3.39 32.99 5.84
N VAL A 75 -2.24 33.52 5.41
CA VAL A 75 -1.52 33.04 4.21
C VAL A 75 -0.85 31.68 4.45
N ALA A 76 -0.41 31.41 5.68
CA ALA A 76 0.16 30.13 6.08
C ALA A 76 -0.90 29.03 6.08
N SER A 77 -2.12 29.32 6.55
CA SER A 77 -3.23 28.37 6.49
C SER A 77 -3.59 27.98 5.06
N GLU A 78 -3.63 28.96 4.14
CA GLU A 78 -3.89 28.71 2.71
C GLU A 78 -2.78 27.87 2.05
N ARG A 79 -1.51 28.18 2.31
CA ARG A 79 -0.37 27.42 1.78
C ARG A 79 -0.27 26.02 2.37
N VAL A 80 -0.61 25.84 3.65
CA VAL A 80 -0.66 24.52 4.30
C VAL A 80 -1.77 23.67 3.69
N ASN A 81 -2.93 24.25 3.42
CA ASN A 81 -4.02 23.56 2.72
C ASN A 81 -3.60 23.16 1.30
N GLU A 82 -2.95 24.05 0.54
CA GLU A 82 -2.47 23.73 -0.81
C GLU A 82 -1.43 22.58 -0.83
N VAL A 83 -0.51 22.55 0.15
CA VAL A 83 0.46 21.45 0.29
C VAL A 83 -0.23 20.16 0.71
N ASN A 84 -1.21 20.23 1.60
CA ASN A 84 -1.99 19.07 2.04
C ASN A 84 -2.82 18.49 0.87
N GLU A 85 -3.44 19.32 0.03
CA GLU A 85 -4.16 18.89 -1.16
C GLU A 85 -3.24 18.16 -2.14
N ARG A 86 -2.07 18.72 -2.46
CA ARG A 86 -1.08 18.07 -3.36
C ARG A 86 -0.53 16.77 -2.78
N PHE A 87 -0.37 16.69 -1.46
CA PHE A 87 0.04 15.47 -0.77
C PHE A 87 -1.05 14.39 -0.88
N GLN A 88 -2.32 14.75 -0.68
CA GLN A 88 -3.44 13.83 -0.86
C GLN A 88 -3.59 13.36 -2.31
N GLU A 89 -3.42 14.24 -3.30
CA GLU A 89 -3.41 13.86 -4.72
C GLU A 89 -2.28 12.88 -5.05
N GLY A 90 -1.07 13.14 -4.53
CA GLY A 90 0.08 12.26 -4.69
C GLY A 90 -0.16 10.89 -4.04
N MET A 91 -0.67 10.87 -2.81
CA MET A 91 -1.02 9.65 -2.10
C MET A 91 -2.09 8.85 -2.83
N ASN A 92 -3.16 9.51 -3.29
CA ASN A 92 -4.24 8.87 -4.05
C ASN A 92 -3.71 8.26 -5.35
N ARG A 93 -2.82 8.96 -6.06
CA ARG A 93 -2.20 8.43 -7.29
C ARG A 93 -1.34 7.20 -7.04
N VAL A 94 -0.57 7.17 -5.95
CA VAL A 94 0.26 6.02 -5.58
C VAL A 94 -0.62 4.84 -5.12
N ILE A 95 -1.66 5.10 -4.33
CA ILE A 95 -2.64 4.11 -3.88
C ILE A 95 -3.34 3.46 -5.08
N HIS A 96 -3.81 4.26 -6.05
CA HIS A 96 -4.39 3.77 -7.30
C HIS A 96 -3.40 2.99 -8.16
N GLY A 97 -2.15 3.43 -8.24
CA GLY A 97 -1.09 2.73 -8.98
C GLY A 97 -0.76 1.35 -8.39
N ILE A 98 -0.94 1.17 -7.08
CA ILE A 98 -0.73 -0.10 -6.36
C ILE A 98 -2.01 -0.97 -6.39
N GLY A 99 -3.11 -0.49 -6.99
CA GLY A 99 -4.37 -1.22 -7.12
C GLY A 99 -5.21 -1.26 -5.84
N LEU A 100 -4.88 -0.40 -4.87
CA LEU A 100 -5.66 -0.25 -3.65
C LEU A 100 -6.73 0.85 -3.87
N PRO A 101 -8.00 0.61 -3.52
CA PRO A 101 -9.04 1.63 -3.62
C PRO A 101 -8.84 2.71 -2.55
N THR A 102 -9.14 3.96 -2.88
CA THR A 102 -9.06 5.08 -1.94
C THR A 102 -10.23 5.05 -0.94
N ALA A 103 -10.10 5.79 0.17
CA ALA A 103 -11.14 5.86 1.21
C ALA A 103 -12.50 6.29 0.66
N ASP A 104 -12.51 7.30 -0.23
CA ASP A 104 -13.73 7.82 -0.87
C ASP A 104 -14.38 6.77 -1.79
N GLU A 105 -13.57 5.97 -2.48
CA GLU A 105 -14.05 4.90 -3.34
C GLU A 105 -14.67 3.76 -2.55
N VAL A 106 -14.03 3.39 -1.42
CA VAL A 106 -14.57 2.42 -0.46
C VAL A 106 -15.91 2.92 0.10
N GLU A 107 -16.00 4.20 0.46
CA GLU A 107 -17.24 4.78 0.99
C GLU A 107 -18.35 4.81 -0.07
N LYS A 108 -18.03 5.26 -1.29
CA LYS A 108 -18.98 5.28 -2.42
C LYS A 108 -19.46 3.89 -2.78
N LEU A 109 -18.57 2.89 -2.73
CA LEU A 109 -18.91 1.50 -2.97
C LEU A 109 -19.80 0.96 -1.84
N SER A 110 -19.47 1.24 -0.58
CA SER A 110 -20.28 0.84 0.58
C SER A 110 -21.71 1.38 0.49
N ARG A 111 -21.87 2.67 0.17
CA ARG A 111 -23.20 3.30 -0.06
C ARG A 111 -23.97 2.63 -1.21
N LYS A 112 -23.28 2.25 -2.30
CA LYS A 112 -23.90 1.54 -3.43
C LYS A 112 -24.33 0.12 -3.03
N VAL A 113 -23.51 -0.60 -2.27
CA VAL A 113 -23.80 -1.94 -1.76
C VAL A 113 -24.99 -1.92 -0.81
N ASP A 114 -25.09 -0.92 0.06
CA ASP A 114 -26.23 -0.74 0.95
C ASP A 114 -27.53 -0.48 0.19
N ARG A 115 -27.49 0.40 -0.81
CA ARG A 115 -28.64 0.67 -1.67
C ARG A 115 -29.09 -0.57 -2.42
N LEU A 116 -28.14 -1.28 -3.04
CA LEU A 116 -28.44 -2.51 -3.78
C LEU A 116 -28.98 -3.62 -2.85
N SER A 117 -28.42 -3.74 -1.64
CA SER A 117 -28.93 -4.67 -0.62
C SER A 117 -30.37 -4.37 -0.23
N ARG A 118 -30.77 -3.09 -0.15
CA ARG A 118 -32.16 -2.69 0.10
C ARG A 118 -33.07 -3.05 -1.07
N GLU A 119 -32.66 -2.74 -2.31
CA GLU A 119 -33.43 -3.06 -3.52
C GLU A 119 -33.61 -4.57 -3.73
N VAL A 120 -32.57 -5.37 -3.47
CA VAL A 120 -32.65 -6.83 -3.51
C VAL A 120 -33.57 -7.36 -2.41
N LYS A 121 -33.50 -6.84 -1.17
CA LYS A 121 -34.43 -7.22 -0.10
C LYS A 121 -35.88 -6.89 -0.45
N VAL A 122 -36.14 -5.73 -1.06
CA VAL A 122 -37.47 -5.36 -1.53
C VAL A 122 -37.95 -6.30 -2.63
N LYS A 123 -37.15 -6.53 -3.68
CA LYS A 123 -37.49 -7.46 -4.78
C LYS A 123 -37.68 -8.91 -4.29
N ALA A 124 -36.89 -9.36 -3.31
CA ALA A 124 -37.03 -10.68 -2.69
C ALA A 124 -38.34 -10.82 -1.91
N LYS A 125 -38.77 -9.77 -1.19
CA LYS A 125 -40.09 -9.69 -0.52
C LYS A 125 -41.23 -9.65 -1.54
N THR A 126 -41.08 -8.98 -2.68
CA THR A 126 -42.09 -8.96 -3.74
C THR A 126 -42.24 -10.31 -4.43
N LYS A 127 -41.15 -11.05 -4.68
CA LYS A 127 -41.20 -12.42 -5.26
C LYS A 127 -41.84 -13.44 -4.31
N THR A 128 -41.62 -13.34 -2.99
CA THR A 128 -42.27 -14.21 -2.00
C THR A 128 -43.74 -13.84 -1.78
N ALA A 129 -44.11 -12.56 -1.90
CA ALA A 129 -45.51 -12.13 -1.88
C ALA A 129 -46.28 -12.57 -3.16
N ALA A 130 -45.64 -12.53 -4.34
CA ALA A 130 -46.24 -12.98 -5.59
C ALA A 130 -46.49 -14.50 -5.62
N LYS A 131 -45.63 -15.31 -4.98
CA LYS A 131 -45.84 -16.77 -4.88
C LYS A 131 -46.93 -17.16 -3.86
N ARG A 132 -47.35 -16.25 -2.96
CA ARG A 132 -48.41 -16.49 -1.96
C ARG A 132 -49.81 -16.03 -2.38
N ARG A 133 -49.98 -15.38 -3.53
CA ARG A 133 -51.29 -14.97 -4.06
C ARG A 133 -51.64 -15.73 -5.33
N ALA A 134 -51.85 -17.04 -5.20
CA ALA A 134 -52.71 -17.76 -6.14
C ALA A 134 -54.18 -17.54 -5.72
N PRO A 135 -55.07 -17.09 -6.61
CA PRO A 135 -56.47 -16.84 -6.26
C PRO A 135 -57.20 -18.17 -6.02
N ARG A 136 -57.63 -18.45 -4.78
CA ARG A 136 -58.60 -19.51 -4.50
C ARG A 136 -59.95 -19.09 -5.09
N ARG A 137 -60.23 -19.58 -6.30
CA ARG A 137 -61.53 -19.51 -6.98
C ARG A 137 -62.59 -20.14 -6.06
N LYS A 138 -63.55 -19.33 -5.60
CA LYS A 138 -64.73 -19.79 -4.86
C LYS A 138 -65.62 -20.60 -5.79
N THR A 139 -65.75 -21.91 -5.55
CA THR A 139 -66.78 -22.74 -6.17
C THR A 139 -68.08 -22.56 -5.40
N ALA A 140 -69.09 -22.02 -6.09
CA ALA A 140 -70.45 -21.88 -5.60
C ALA A 140 -71.08 -23.25 -5.33
N LYS A 141 -71.78 -23.37 -4.19
CA LYS A 141 -72.65 -24.51 -3.86
C LYS A 141 -73.77 -24.62 -4.89
N ARG A 142 -73.93 -25.80 -5.50
CA ARG A 142 -75.20 -26.18 -6.14
C ARG A 142 -75.88 -27.21 -5.23
N LYS A 143 -77.03 -26.82 -4.69
CA LYS A 143 -78.03 -27.69 -4.06
C LYS A 143 -78.46 -28.75 -5.08
N ALA A 144 -78.64 -29.99 -4.65
CA ALA A 144 -79.48 -30.98 -5.32
C ALA A 144 -80.59 -31.38 -4.37
N ALA A 145 -81.79 -31.48 -4.95
CA ALA A 145 -83.02 -32.03 -4.38
C ALA A 145 -82.96 -33.56 -4.34
#